data_AF-A0A536Y7A1-F1
#
_entry.id   AF-A0A536Y7A1-F1
#
_cell.length_a   1.000
_cell.length_b   1.000
_cell.length_c   1.000
_cell.angle_alpha   90.00
_cell.angle_beta   90.00
_cell.angle_gamma   90.00
#
_symmetry.space_group_name_H-M   'P 1'
#
loop_
_entity.id
_entity.type
_entity.pdbx_description
1 polymer ?
#
loop_
_entity_poly.entity_id
_entity_poly.type
_entity_poly.pdbx_seq_one_letter_code
_entity_poly.pdbx_strand_id
1 'polypeptide(L)'
;MPLRPGFDVDRFNHFGKEYLPSFVGLVITEVSEGLMRGELELRKALLAPNGYLHAGAIVSFADTLAGYGCISHLPANAQNFTTVE
;
A
#
# COMPACT_ATOMS: atom_id res chain seq x y z
N MET A 1 -11.21 8.14 -11.65
CA MET A 1 -10.91 7.30 -12.83
C MET A 1 -11.33 5.89 -12.51
N PRO A 2 -11.76 5.07 -13.48
CA PRO A 2 -12.11 3.68 -13.24
C PRO A 2 -10.88 2.85 -12.86
N LEU A 3 -11.10 1.73 -12.17
CA LEU A 3 -10.05 0.76 -11.89
C LEU A 3 -9.46 0.23 -13.22
N ARG A 4 -8.13 0.25 -13.35
CA ARG A 4 -7.46 -0.26 -14.55
C ARG A 4 -7.54 -1.79 -14.61
N PRO A 5 -7.76 -2.38 -15.80
CA PRO A 5 -7.77 -3.83 -15.96
C PRO A 5 -6.47 -4.50 -15.47
N GLY A 6 -6.62 -5.66 -14.80
CA GLY A 6 -5.49 -6.45 -14.29
C GLY A 6 -4.80 -5.85 -13.07
N PHE A 7 -5.40 -4.89 -12.37
CA PHE A 7 -4.99 -4.49 -11.03
C PHE A 7 -5.87 -5.19 -10.00
N ASP A 8 -5.33 -6.25 -9.42
CA ASP A 8 -5.97 -7.09 -8.41
C ASP A 8 -5.07 -7.27 -7.18
N VAL A 9 -5.58 -8.01 -6.19
CA VAL A 9 -4.90 -8.25 -4.91
C VAL A 9 -3.56 -8.95 -5.13
N ASP A 10 -3.55 -10.01 -5.93
CA ASP A 10 -2.36 -10.83 -6.17
C ASP A 10 -1.25 -10.02 -6.84
N ARG A 11 -1.60 -9.20 -7.81
CA ARG A 11 -0.65 -8.29 -8.45
C ARG A 11 -0.02 -7.35 -7.45
N PHE A 12 -0.79 -6.72 -6.57
CA PHE A 12 -0.21 -5.76 -5.62
C PHE A 12 0.66 -6.43 -4.56
N ASN A 13 0.24 -7.58 -4.04
CA ASN A 13 1.05 -8.36 -3.11
C ASN A 13 2.36 -8.84 -3.77
N HIS A 14 2.33 -9.19 -5.07
CA HIS A 14 3.54 -9.48 -5.83
C HIS A 14 4.40 -8.23 -6.08
N PHE A 15 3.77 -7.12 -6.45
CA PHE A 15 4.43 -5.86 -6.78
C PHE A 15 5.22 -5.29 -5.60
N GLY A 16 4.69 -5.42 -4.37
CA GLY A 16 5.34 -4.94 -3.15
C GLY A 16 6.32 -5.93 -2.50
N LYS A 17 6.49 -7.15 -3.04
CA LYS A 17 7.11 -8.29 -2.36
C LYS A 17 8.55 -8.04 -1.88
N GLU A 18 9.35 -7.36 -2.68
CA GLU A 18 10.77 -7.08 -2.38
C GLU A 18 11.00 -5.64 -1.87
N TYR A 19 9.93 -4.93 -1.53
CA TYR A 19 9.96 -3.52 -1.17
C TYR A 19 9.47 -3.28 0.27
N LEU A 20 9.49 -2.01 0.69
CA LEU A 20 9.10 -1.58 2.03
C LEU A 20 7.74 -2.14 2.50
N PRO A 21 6.67 -2.19 1.68
CA PRO A 21 5.38 -2.72 2.12
C PRO A 21 5.46 -4.15 2.68
N SER A 22 6.12 -5.06 1.96
CA SER A 22 6.30 -6.44 2.45
C SER A 22 7.30 -6.51 3.61
N PHE A 23 8.31 -5.64 3.65
CA PHE A 23 9.23 -5.56 4.79
C PHE A 23 8.52 -5.19 6.10
N VAL A 24 7.56 -4.26 6.06
CA VAL A 24 6.76 -3.91 7.24
C VAL A 24 5.66 -4.93 7.53
N GLY A 25 5.36 -5.84 6.59
CA GLY A 25 4.36 -6.90 6.75
C GLY A 25 2.96 -6.50 6.28
N LEU A 26 2.86 -5.53 5.37
CA LEU A 26 1.59 -5.10 4.78
C LEU A 26 1.11 -6.12 3.76
N VAL A 27 -0.16 -6.50 3.85
CA VAL A 27 -0.84 -7.39 2.90
C VAL A 27 -2.06 -6.67 2.34
N ILE A 28 -2.20 -6.61 1.02
CA ILE A 28 -3.41 -6.10 0.36
C ILE A 28 -4.50 -7.15 0.46
N THR A 29 -5.69 -6.73 0.88
CA THR A 29 -6.84 -7.61 1.13
C THR A 29 -8.02 -7.31 0.21
N GLU A 30 -8.12 -6.09 -0.34
CA GLU A 30 -9.15 -5.75 -1.30
C GLU A 30 -8.68 -4.69 -2.30
N VAL A 31 -9.01 -4.90 -3.57
CA VAL A 31 -8.93 -3.90 -4.64
C VAL A 31 -10.29 -3.82 -5.30
N SER A 32 -10.91 -2.65 -5.27
CA SER A 32 -12.16 -2.38 -5.97
C SER A 32 -12.19 -0.93 -6.46
N GLU A 33 -13.15 -0.59 -7.31
CA GLU A 33 -13.22 0.77 -7.85
C GLU A 33 -13.38 1.79 -6.72
N GLY A 34 -12.42 2.70 -6.60
CA GLY A 34 -12.39 3.72 -5.56
C GLY A 34 -12.00 3.23 -4.16
N LEU A 35 -11.55 1.97 -4.00
CA LEU A 35 -11.17 1.42 -2.70
C LEU A 35 -9.91 0.54 -2.77
N MET A 36 -9.01 0.78 -1.83
CA MET A 36 -7.86 -0.05 -1.53
C MET A 36 -7.87 -0.40 -0.04
N ARG A 37 -7.84 -1.70 0.29
CA ARG A 37 -7.71 -2.17 1.67
C ARG A 37 -6.49 -3.05 1.83
N GLY A 38 -5.87 -2.93 2.99
CA GLY A 38 -4.81 -3.83 3.42
C GLY A 38 -4.78 -3.95 4.93
N GLU A 39 -3.95 -4.86 5.40
CA GLU A 39 -3.74 -5.17 6.80
C GLU A 39 -2.25 -5.14 7.12
N LEU A 40 -1.93 -4.84 8.38
CA LEU A 40 -0.57 -4.80 8.90
C LEU A 40 -0.53 -5.57 10.22
N GLU A 41 0.20 -6.68 10.25
CA GLU A 41 0.35 -7.47 11.47
C GLU A 41 1.25 -6.73 12.47
N LEU A 42 0.73 -6.44 13.66
CA LEU A 42 1.48 -5.75 14.70
C LEU A 42 2.50 -6.68 15.36
N ARG A 43 3.77 -6.30 15.27
CA ARG A 43 4.90 -6.99 15.89
C ARG A 43 5.86 -5.99 16.50
N LYS A 44 6.72 -6.45 17.44
CA LYS A 44 7.66 -5.59 18.17
C LYS A 44 8.49 -4.65 17.27
N ALA A 45 8.88 -5.11 16.08
CA ALA A 45 9.65 -4.34 15.12
C ALA A 45 8.92 -3.11 14.55
N LEU A 46 7.58 -3.04 14.68
CA LEU A 46 6.77 -1.90 14.26
C LEU A 46 6.42 -0.95 15.41
N LEU A 47 6.78 -1.31 16.65
CA LEU A 47 6.51 -0.49 17.82
C LEU A 47 7.66 0.50 18.05
N ALA A 48 7.33 1.67 18.58
CA ALA A 48 8.30 2.57 19.18
C ALA A 48 8.81 1.99 20.52
N PRO A 49 9.99 2.43 21.01
CA PRO A 49 10.54 1.92 22.28
C PRO A 49 9.63 2.11 23.51
N ASN A 50 8.65 3.00 23.43
CA ASN A 50 7.65 3.23 24.47
C ASN A 50 6.47 2.22 24.44
N GLY A 51 6.46 1.27 23.51
CA GLY A 51 5.44 0.22 23.40
C GLY A 51 4.22 0.58 22.55
N TYR A 52 4.12 1.82 22.04
CA TYR A 52 3.06 2.21 21.09
C TYR A 52 3.48 1.91 19.65
N LEU A 53 2.51 1.88 18.73
CA LEU A 53 2.81 1.75 17.30
C LEU A 53 3.69 2.93 16.84
N HIS A 54 4.77 2.63 16.11
CA HIS A 54 5.63 3.68 15.57
C HIS A 54 4.89 4.45 14.48
N ALA A 55 4.97 5.79 14.49
CA ALA A 55 4.29 6.62 13.51
C ALA A 55 4.70 6.26 12.07
N GLY A 56 5.97 5.92 11.86
CA GLY A 56 6.46 5.43 10.56
C GLY A 56 5.73 4.18 10.04
N ALA A 57 5.28 3.27 10.92
CA ALA A 57 4.49 2.11 10.48
C ALA A 57 3.10 2.53 9.97
N ILE A 58 2.48 3.51 10.62
CA ILE A 58 1.19 4.09 10.21
C ILE A 58 1.35 4.82 8.87
N VAL A 59 2.38 5.66 8.74
CA VAL A 59 2.65 6.42 7.52
C VAL A 59 2.97 5.48 6.37
N SER A 60 3.87 4.51 6.54
CA SER A 60 4.17 3.52 5.50
C SER A 60 2.93 2.73 5.07
N PHE A 61 2.04 2.38 6.01
CA PHE A 61 0.78 1.72 5.68
C PHE A 61 -0.14 2.62 4.84
N ALA A 62 -0.40 3.84 5.31
CA ALA A 62 -1.28 4.79 4.63
C ALA A 62 -0.73 5.20 3.24
N ASP A 63 0.55 5.54 3.15
CA ASP A 63 1.21 5.95 1.90
C ASP A 63 1.21 4.81 0.87
N THR A 64 1.49 3.57 1.29
CA THR A 64 1.43 2.41 0.37
C THR A 64 0.03 2.25 -0.21
N LEU A 65 -1.02 2.28 0.63
CA LEU A 65 -2.40 2.12 0.15
C LEU A 65 -2.82 3.28 -0.76
N ALA A 66 -2.43 4.51 -0.43
CA ALA A 66 -2.70 5.68 -1.26
C ALA A 66 -2.00 5.59 -2.62
N GLY A 67 -0.73 5.19 -2.63
CA GLY A 67 0.05 5.01 -3.84
C GLY A 67 -0.48 3.88 -4.73
N TYR A 68 -0.84 2.73 -4.14
CA TYR A 68 -1.41 1.60 -4.87
C TYR A 68 -2.81 1.94 -5.41
N GLY A 69 -3.62 2.65 -4.64
CA GLY A 69 -4.88 3.24 -5.09
C GLY A 69 -4.68 4.22 -6.26
N CYS A 70 -3.65 5.06 -6.21
CA CYS A 70 -3.32 6.00 -7.28
C CYS A 70 -2.94 5.28 -8.59
N ILE A 71 -1.94 4.38 -8.54
CA ILE A 71 -1.41 3.72 -9.75
C ILE A 71 -2.46 2.83 -10.45
N SER A 72 -3.37 2.23 -9.68
CA SER A 72 -4.49 1.43 -10.20
C SER A 72 -5.58 2.25 -10.87
N HIS A 73 -5.59 3.58 -10.68
CA HIS A 73 -6.60 4.48 -11.24
C HIS A 73 -5.99 5.60 -12.09
N LEU A 74 -4.73 5.47 -12.54
CA LEU A 74 -4.14 6.43 -13.47
C LEU A 74 -4.89 6.47 -14.81
N PRO A 75 -4.95 7.64 -15.48
CA PRO A 75 -5.49 7.73 -16.83
C PRO A 75 -4.66 6.89 -17.81
N ALA A 76 -5.26 6.46 -18.93
CA ALA A 76 -4.65 5.51 -19.87
C ALA A 76 -3.30 5.97 -20.46
N ASN A 77 -3.06 7.28 -20.52
CA ASN A 77 -1.82 7.87 -21.03
C ASN A 77 -0.75 8.08 -19.94
N ALA A 78 -1.03 7.77 -18.68
CA ALA A 78 -0.08 7.90 -17.58
C ALA A 78 0.52 6.53 -17.21
N GLN A 79 1.83 6.53 -16.95
CA GLN A 79 2.58 5.31 -16.64
C GLN A 79 2.89 5.17 -15.15
N ASN A 80 3.17 6.29 -14.48
CA ASN A 80 3.60 6.31 -13.09
C ASN A 80 3.15 7.60 -12.39
N PHE A 81 3.42 7.68 -11.09
CA PHE A 81 3.16 8.84 -10.24
C PHE A 81 4.30 8.99 -9.23
N THR A 82 4.31 10.14 -8.55
CA THR A 82 5.18 10.40 -7.41
C THR A 82 4.31 10.96 -6.29
N THR A 83 4.51 10.48 -5.06
CA THR A 83 3.91 11.10 -3.87
C THR A 83 4.66 12.38 -3.52
N VAL A 84 3.94 13.44 -3.16
CA VAL A 84 4.50 14.66 -2.56
C VAL A 84 4.16 14.62 -1.07
N GLU A 85 5.16 14.88 -0.22
CA GLU A 85 5.02 15.02 1.25
C GLU A 85 5.44 16.41 1.71
#